data_AF-A0A7C0WW53-F1
#
_entry.id   AF-A0A7C0WW53-F1
#
_cell.length_a   1.000
_cell.length_b   1.000
_cell.length_c   1.000
_cell.angle_alpha   90.00
_cell.angle_beta   90.00
_cell.angle_gamma   90.00
#
_symmetry.space_group_name_H-M   'P 1'
#
loop_
_entity.id
_entity.type
_entity.pdbx_description
1 polymer ?
#
loop_
_entity_poly.entity_id
_entity_poly.type
_entity_poly.pdbx_seq_one_letter_code
_entity_poly.pdbx_strand_id
1 'polypeptide(L)' 'MEKERILKDIKLFEENVKSLENNKIVDMAKRYYVDAKYYLSKGDFFTAFGCINYAHGLIDALRMEGFKDEKTL' A
#
# COMPACT_ATOMS: atom_id res chain seq x y z
N MET A 1 -12.15 6.56 15.04
CA MET A 1 -12.63 6.35 13.66
C MET A 1 -11.54 6.51 12.60
N GLU A 2 -11.03 7.71 12.26
CA GLU A 2 -10.05 7.80 11.15
C GLU A 2 -8.74 7.07 11.45
N LYS A 3 -8.16 7.29 12.65
CA LYS A 3 -6.92 6.63 13.08
C LYS A 3 -6.99 5.10 13.03
N GLU A 4 -8.10 4.52 13.50
CA GLU A 4 -8.29 3.06 13.52
C GLU A 4 -8.37 2.49 12.11
N ARG A 5 -9.04 3.21 11.19
CA ARG A 5 -9.11 2.83 9.79
C ARG A 5 -7.73 2.81 9.14
N ILE A 6 -6.95 3.89 9.32
CA ILE A 6 -5.59 3.98 8.76
C ILE A 6 -4.70 2.87 9.33
N LEU A 7 -4.78 2.59 10.64
CA LEU A 7 -4.03 1.48 11.26
C LEU A 7 -4.40 0.12 10.68
N LYS A 8 -5.69 -0.12 10.39
CA LYS A 8 -6.14 -1.33 9.73
C LYS A 8 -5.56 -1.44 8.31
N ASP A 9 -5.59 -0.35 7.54
CA ASP A 9 -5.09 -0.33 6.17
C ASP A 9 -3.56 -0.49 6.12
N ILE A 10 -2.82 0.04 7.11
CA ILE A 10 -1.37 -0.18 7.30
C ILE A 10 -1.06 -1.66 7.52
N LYS A 11 -1.79 -2.33 8.43
CA LYS A 11 -1.61 -3.77 8.67
C LYS A 11 -1.91 -4.60 7.42
N LEU A 12 -2.98 -4.25 6.72
CA LEU A 12 -3.35 -4.93 5.47
C LEU A 12 -2.26 -4.78 4.40
N PHE A 13 -1.63 -3.60 4.30
CA PHE A 13 -0.52 -3.38 3.38
C PHE A 13 0.68 -4.28 3.73
N GLU A 14 1.05 -4.36 5.01
CA GLU A 14 2.14 -5.23 5.49
C GLU A 14 1.93 -6.70 5.17
N GLU A 15 0.69 -7.18 5.24
CA GLU A 15 0.33 -8.55 4.86
C GLU A 15 0.42 -8.73 3.35
N ASN A 16 -0.14 -7.79 2.59
CA ASN A 16 -0.26 -7.87 1.14
C ASN A 16 1.07 -7.74 0.39
N VAL A 17 2.00 -6.93 0.89
CA VAL A 17 3.28 -6.65 0.22
C VAL A 17 4.26 -7.83 0.33
N LYS A 18 4.07 -8.75 1.30
CA LYS A 18 4.97 -9.90 1.53
C LYS A 18 5.00 -10.90 0.38
N SER A 19 3.90 -11.04 -0.36
CA SER A 19 3.80 -11.97 -1.48
C SER A 19 4.28 -11.40 -2.82
N LEU A 20 4.75 -10.15 -2.84
CA LEU A 20 5.17 -9.48 -4.07
C LEU A 20 6.68 -9.48 -4.22
N GLU A 21 7.15 -9.81 -5.42
CA GLU A 21 8.55 -9.66 -5.77
C GLU A 21 8.98 -8.20 -5.72
N ASN A 22 10.19 -7.96 -5.21
CA ASN A 22 10.68 -6.60 -5.03
C ASN A 22 11.05 -5.98 -6.39
N ASN A 23 10.31 -4.95 -6.79
CA ASN A 23 10.58 -4.16 -7.99
C ASN A 23 10.42 -2.66 -7.69
N LYS A 24 10.60 -1.78 -8.68
CA LYS A 24 10.50 -0.33 -8.50
C LYS A 24 9.13 0.14 -7.99
N ILE A 25 8.05 -0.55 -8.39
CA ILE A 25 6.68 -0.21 -7.95
C ILE A 25 6.48 -0.66 -6.50
N VAL A 26 6.95 -1.85 -6.11
CA VAL A 26 6.93 -2.33 -4.73
C VAL A 26 7.78 -1.43 -3.81
N ASP A 27 8.96 -0.97 -4.27
CA ASP A 27 9.77 0.01 -3.53
C ASP A 27 9.01 1.32 -3.31
N MET A 28 8.35 1.84 -4.34
CA MET A 28 7.53 3.04 -4.23
C MET A 28 6.36 2.85 -3.26
N ALA A 29 5.65 1.72 -3.33
CA ALA A 29 4.56 1.41 -2.42
C ALA A 29 5.04 1.37 -0.96
N LYS A 30 6.22 0.79 -0.69
CA LYS A 30 6.85 0.77 0.64
C LYS A 30 7.20 2.18 1.14
N ARG A 31 7.67 3.08 0.27
CA ARG A 31 7.93 4.50 0.64
C ARG A 31 6.65 5.20 1.09
N TYR A 32 5.57 5.06 0.33
CA TYR A 32 4.27 5.63 0.71
C TYR A 32 3.68 5.00 1.99
N TYR A 33 3.91 3.71 2.23
CA TYR A 33 3.59 3.08 3.51
C TYR A 33 4.39 3.68 4.68
N VAL A 34 5.67 3.99 4.49
CA VAL A 34 6.49 4.68 5.49
C VAL A 34 5.95 6.10 5.74
N ASP A 35 5.60 6.83 4.68
CA ASP A 35 5.01 8.16 4.78
C ASP A 35 3.66 8.12 5.52
N ALA A 36 2.82 7.12 5.25
CA ALA A 36 1.56 6.94 5.96
C ALA A 36 1.76 6.81 7.48
N LYS A 37 2.75 6.01 7.91
CA LYS A 37 3.11 5.90 9.33
C LYS A 37 3.64 7.21 9.90
N TYR A 38 4.44 7.94 9.12
CA TYR A 38 4.98 9.23 9.52
C TYR A 38 3.85 10.24 9.76
N TYR A 39 2.97 10.48 8.79
CA TYR A 39 1.87 11.44 8.91
C TYR A 39 0.85 11.03 9.97
N LEU A 40 0.59 9.72 10.12
CA LEU A 40 -0.25 9.21 11.19
C LEU A 40 0.31 9.55 12.58
N SER A 41 1.64 9.45 12.75
CA SER A 41 2.31 9.81 14.01
C SER A 41 2.24 11.31 14.32
N LYS A 42 2.07 12.15 13.29
CA LYS A 42 1.92 13.61 13.41
C LYS A 42 0.46 14.07 13.63
N GLY A 43 -0.50 13.14 13.58
CA GLY A 43 -1.93 13.46 13.64
C GLY A 43 -2.51 13.99 12.33
N ASP A 44 -1.74 13.97 11.24
CA ASP A 44 -2.23 14.33 9.91
C ASP A 44 -2.90 13.11 9.27
N PHE A 45 -4.17 12.90 9.63
CA PHE A 45 -4.94 11.73 9.19
C PHE A 45 -5.28 11.78 7.70
N PHE A 46 -5.49 12.97 7.12
CA PHE A 46 -5.83 13.09 5.70
C PHE A 46 -4.65 12.69 4.82
N THR A 47 -3.45 13.22 5.11
CA THR A 47 -2.24 12.86 4.37
C THR A 47 -1.88 11.40 4.60
N ALA A 48 -1.97 10.90 5.84
CA ALA A 48 -1.71 9.49 6.13
C ALA A 48 -2.66 8.54 5.37
N PHE A 49 -3.94 8.87 5.29
CA PHE A 49 -4.94 8.12 4.53
C PHE A 49 -4.64 8.14 3.03
N GLY A 50 -4.25 9.30 2.49
CA GLY A 50 -3.81 9.42 1.09
C GLY A 50 -2.60 8.53 0.79
N CYS A 51 -1.58 8.58 1.66
CA CYS A 51 -0.37 7.78 1.50
C CYS A 51 -0.65 6.27 1.49
N ILE A 52 -1.43 5.76 2.45
CA ILE A 52 -1.69 4.31 2.52
C ILE A 52 -2.55 3.82 1.37
N ASN A 53 -3.52 4.62 0.90
CA ASN A 53 -4.35 4.25 -0.26
C ASN A 53 -3.52 4.24 -1.56
N TYR A 54 -2.58 5.18 -1.72
CA TYR A 54 -1.68 5.17 -2.86
C TYR A 54 -0.77 3.94 -2.86
N ALA A 55 -0.26 3.54 -1.68
CA ALA A 55 0.52 2.33 -1.52
C ALA A 55 -0.27 1.06 -1.93
N HIS A 56 -1.53 0.94 -1.50
CA HIS A 56 -2.43 -0.14 -1.93
C HIS A 56 -2.69 -0.12 -3.44
N GLY A 57 -2.99 1.05 -4.01
CA GLY A 57 -3.24 1.18 -5.45
C GLY A 57 -2.07 0.71 -6.32
N LEU A 58 -0.83 0.99 -5.90
CA LEU A 58 0.37 0.52 -6.60
C LEU A 58 0.49 -1.01 -6.60
N ILE A 59 0.23 -1.66 -5.46
CA ILE A 59 0.36 -3.13 -5.37
C ILE A 59 -0.83 -3.86 -6.00
N ASP A 60 -2.02 -3.25 -6.00
CA ASP A 60 -3.19 -3.81 -6.68
C ASP A 60 -3.00 -3.75 -8.21
N ALA A 61 -2.40 -2.67 -8.73
CA ALA A 61 -2.05 -2.58 -10.14
C ALA A 61 -1.10 -3.71 -10.57
N LEU A 62 -0.06 -4.01 -9.77
CA LEU A 62 0.87 -5.12 -10.03
C LEU A 62 0.16 -6.48 -10.07
N ARG A 63 -0.75 -6.72 -9.11
CA ARG A 63 -1.53 -7.97 -9.07
C ARG A 63 -2.39 -8.12 -10.32
N MET A 64 -3.05 -7.04 -10.75
CA MET A 64 -3.87 -7.03 -11.96
C MET A 64 -3.07 -7.30 -13.23
N GLU A 65 -1.81 -6.85 -13.31
CA GLU A 65 -0.92 -7.19 -14.41
C GLU A 65 -0.57 -8.69 -14.42
N GLY A 66 -0.16 -9.25 -13.27
CA GLY A 66 0.11 -10.69 -13.17
C GLY A 66 -1.10 -11.58 -13.51
N PHE A 67 -2.32 -11.14 -13.17
CA PHE A 67 -3.55 -11.85 -13.55
C PHE A 67 -3.80 -11.89 -15.08
N LYS A 68 -3.26 -10.94 -15.86
CA LYS A 68 -3.37 -10.98 -17.32
C LYS A 68 -2.46 -12.04 -17.91
N ASP A 69 -1.27 -12.22 -17.34
CA ASP A 69 -0.29 -13.20 -17.82
C ASP A 69 -0.79 -14.64 -17.62
N GLU A 70 -1.47 -14.95 -16.50
CA GLU A 70 -2.05 -16.28 -16.24
C GLU A 70 -3.22 -16.66 -17.16
N LYS A 71 -4.00 -15.69 -17.64
CA LYS A 71 -5.18 -15.94 -18.52
C LYS A 71 -4.85 -15.95 -20.01
N THR A 72 -3.61 -15.66 -20.39
CA THR A 72 -3.16 -15.63 -21.78
C THR A 72 -2.37 -16.89 -22.17
N LEU A 73 -2.29 -17.87 -21.25
CA LEU A 73 -1.78 -19.23 -21.45
C LEU A 73 -2.94 -20.24 -21.61
#